data_AF-A0A5D4SLH6-F1
#
_entry.id   AF-A0A5D4SLH6-F1
#
_cell.length_a   1.000
_cell.length_b   1.000
_cell.length_c   1.000
_cell.angle_alpha   90.00
_cell.angle_beta   90.00
_cell.angle_gamma   90.00
#
_symmetry.space_group_name_H-M   'P 1'
#
loop_
_entity.id
_entity.type
_entity.pdbx_description
1 polymer ?
#
loop_
_entity_poly.entity_id
_entity_poly.type
_entity_poly.pdbx_seq_one_letter_code
_entity_poly.pdbx_strand_id
1 'polypeptide(L)' 'MKQITLYSQPDCPPCEISKRFLQEYGFSYEVKDISTDKKAREELTKRYNSYSTPTFVIDQTVITGFDLEKLKAELNIE' A
#
# COMPACT_ATOMS: atom_id res chain seq x y z
N MET A 1 0.12 16.75 3.54
CA MET A 1 -0.54 15.57 2.91
C MET A 1 0.38 14.39 3.12
N LYS A 2 -0.14 13.25 3.58
CA LYS A 2 0.69 12.05 3.82
C LYS A 2 1.16 11.47 2.49
N GLN A 3 2.42 11.04 2.41
CA GLN A 3 2.92 10.34 1.24
C GLN A 3 2.48 8.87 1.32
N ILE A 4 1.70 8.42 0.34
CA ILE A 4 1.15 7.06 0.32
C ILE A 4 1.77 6.30 -0.86
N THR A 5 2.44 5.19 -0.56
CA THR A 5 2.90 4.22 -1.56
C THR A 5 2.18 2.90 -1.34
N LEU A 6 1.56 2.37 -2.38
CA LEU A 6 0.92 1.05 -2.39
C LEU A 6 1.76 0.08 -3.21
N TYR A 7 2.35 -0.90 -2.53
CA TYR A 7 2.97 -2.05 -3.19
C TYR A 7 1.89 -3.05 -3.58
N SER A 8 1.88 -3.44 -4.86
CA SER A 8 0.83 -4.22 -5.50
C SER A 8 1.42 -5.25 -6.47
N GLN A 9 0.59 -6.12 -7.01
CA GLN A 9 0.92 -7.07 -8.07
C GLN A 9 -0.34 -7.41 -8.87
N PRO A 10 -0.22 -7.96 -10.10
CA PRO A 10 -1.34 -8.48 -10.89
C PRO A 10 -2.07 -9.63 -10.18
N ASP A 11 -3.32 -9.85 -10.57
CA ASP A 11 -4.16 -10.94 -10.04
C ASP A 11 -4.28 -10.96 -8.50
N CYS A 12 -4.29 -9.77 -7.89
CA CYS A 12 -4.39 -9.55 -6.45
C CYS A 12 -5.69 -8.81 -6.10
N PRO A 13 -6.81 -9.51 -5.83
CA PRO A 13 -8.07 -8.87 -5.45
C PRO A 13 -7.95 -7.91 -4.25
N PRO A 14 -7.20 -8.22 -3.17
CA PRO A 14 -7.02 -7.28 -2.06
C PRO A 14 -6.30 -6.00 -2.49
N CYS A 15 -5.39 -6.06 -3.46
CA CYS A 15 -4.71 -4.89 -3.99
C CYS A 15 -5.67 -3.96 -4.75
N GLU A 16 -6.63 -4.52 -5.48
CA GLU A 16 -7.67 -3.73 -6.16
C GLU A 16 -8.61 -3.06 -5.15
N ILE A 17 -8.94 -3.74 -4.04
CA ILE A 17 -9.69 -3.16 -2.93
C ILE A 17 -8.90 -1.99 -2.32
N SER A 18 -7.60 -2.16 -2.07
CA SER A 18 -6.72 -1.08 -1.58
C SER A 18 -6.73 0.16 -2.48
N LYS A 19 -6.64 -0.03 -3.80
CA LYS A 19 -6.67 1.07 -4.78
C LYS A 19 -8.02 1.81 -4.72
N ARG A 20 -9.13 1.07 -4.73
CA ARG A 20 -10.48 1.65 -4.66
C ARG A 20 -10.70 2.43 -3.38
N PHE A 21 -10.28 1.88 -2.23
CA PHE A 21 -10.38 2.56 -0.95
C PHE A 21 -9.65 3.92 -0.98
N LEU A 22 -8.40 3.95 -1.45
CA LEU A 22 -7.66 5.22 -1.54
C LEU A 22 -8.31 6.21 -2.52
N GLN A 23 -8.85 5.72 -3.65
CA GLN A 23 -9.56 6.54 -4.63
C GLN A 23 -10.88 7.10 -4.10
N GLU A 24 -11.67 6.29 -3.39
CA GLU A 24 -12.97 6.67 -2.83
C GLU A 24 -12.84 7.81 -1.82
N TYR A 25 -11.79 7.76 -0.97
CA TYR A 25 -11.49 8.84 -0.03
C TYR A 25 -10.62 9.96 -0.61
N GLY A 26 -10.34 9.95 -1.92
CA GLY A 26 -9.65 11.04 -2.62
C GLY A 26 -8.17 11.19 -2.29
N PHE A 27 -7.50 10.13 -1.80
CA PHE A 27 -6.08 10.16 -1.53
C PHE A 27 -5.26 10.07 -2.82
N SER A 28 -4.21 10.89 -2.93
CA SER A 28 -3.17 10.71 -3.94
C SER A 28 -2.14 9.69 -3.44
N TYR A 29 -1.78 8.72 -4.28
CA TYR A 29 -0.85 7.67 -3.94
C TYR A 29 -0.04 7.19 -5.15
N GLU A 30 1.16 6.66 -4.88
CA GLU A 30 1.98 5.96 -5.86
C GLU A 30 1.66 4.46 -5.81
N VAL A 31 1.59 3.80 -6.97
CA VAL A 31 1.50 2.34 -7.06
C VAL A 31 2.82 1.79 -7.55
N LYS A 32 3.40 0.84 -6.80
CA LYS A 32 4.60 0.10 -7.20
C LYS A 32 4.24 -1.37 -7.40
N ASP A 33 4.36 -1.85 -8.64
CA ASP A 33 4.11 -3.25 -8.99
C ASP A 33 5.36 -4.10 -8.78
N ILE A 34 5.35 -4.97 -7.77
CA ILE A 34 6.51 -5.81 -7.41
C ILE A 34 6.75 -6.97 -8.38
N SER A 35 5.81 -7.26 -9.28
CA SER A 35 5.94 -8.30 -10.30
C SER A 35 6.81 -7.85 -11.47
N THR A 36 6.74 -6.55 -11.82
CA THR A 36 7.48 -5.96 -12.93
C THR A 36 8.64 -5.07 -12.47
N ASP A 37 8.57 -4.51 -11.27
CA ASP A 37 9.62 -3.66 -10.69
C ASP A 37 10.41 -4.40 -9.59
N LYS A 38 11.60 -4.89 -9.98
CA LYS A 38 12.53 -5.54 -9.05
C LYS A 38 12.97 -4.61 -7.91
N LYS A 39 13.14 -3.30 -8.17
CA LYS A 39 13.53 -2.34 -7.11
C LYS A 39 12.41 -2.17 -6.11
N ALA A 40 11.16 -2.10 -6.56
CA ALA A 40 10.00 -2.06 -5.66
C ALA A 40 9.93 -3.31 -4.78
N ARG A 41 10.15 -4.50 -5.35
CA ARG A 41 10.19 -5.75 -4.58
C ARG A 41 11.32 -5.77 -3.55
N GLU A 42 12.50 -5.32 -3.93
CA GLU A 42 13.64 -5.23 -3.00
C GLU A 42 13.41 -4.19 -1.91
N GLU A 43 12.81 -3.06 -2.22
CA GLU A 43 12.44 -2.04 -1.24
C GLU A 43 11.42 -2.61 -0.24
N LEU A 44 10.34 -3.23 -0.74
CA LEU A 44 9.31 -3.87 0.08
C LEU A 44 9.91 -4.86 1.10
N THR A 45 10.80 -5.73 0.63
CA THR A 45 11.37 -6.81 1.45
C THR A 45 12.51 -6.33 2.35
N LYS A 46 13.48 -5.56 1.83
CA LYS A 46 14.69 -5.18 2.57
C LYS A 46 14.50 -3.96 3.45
N ARG A 47 13.69 -2.99 3.00
CA ARG A 47 13.48 -1.72 3.73
C ARG A 47 12.29 -1.82 4.67
N TYR A 48 11.18 -2.36 4.19
CA TYR A 48 9.92 -2.40 4.94
C TYR A 48 9.64 -3.75 5.61
N ASN A 49 10.52 -4.75 5.41
CA ASN A 49 10.39 -6.09 5.97
C ASN A 49 9.01 -6.72 5.74
N SER A 50 8.39 -6.42 4.59
CA SER A 50 7.13 -7.00 4.15
C SER A 50 7.36 -7.94 2.97
N TYR A 51 6.60 -9.02 2.94
CA TYR A 51 6.72 -10.09 1.94
C TYR A 51 5.42 -10.34 1.19
N SER A 52 4.41 -9.49 1.37
CA SER A 52 3.09 -9.64 0.75
C SER A 52 2.54 -8.32 0.23
N THR A 53 1.67 -8.44 -0.77
CA THR A 53 0.86 -7.34 -1.28
C THR A 53 -0.61 -7.57 -0.91
N PRO A 54 -1.41 -6.52 -0.70
CA PRO A 54 -0.99 -5.12 -0.68
C PRO A 54 -0.12 -4.81 0.54
N THR A 55 0.83 -3.89 0.40
CA THR A 55 1.48 -3.23 1.54
C THR A 55 1.44 -1.74 1.30
N PHE A 56 0.98 -1.00 2.31
CA PHE A 56 0.95 0.44 2.30
C PHE A 56 2.15 0.97 3.08
N VAL A 57 2.82 1.96 2.52
CA VAL A 57 3.77 2.80 3.24
C VAL A 57 3.18 4.20 3.27
N ILE A 58 2.76 4.63 4.45
CA ILE A 58 2.15 5.93 4.69
C ILE A 58 3.14 6.72 5.54
N ASP A 59 3.85 7.65 4.92
CA ASP A 59 5.04 8.32 5.46
C ASP A 59 6.09 7.32 5.96
N GLN A 60 6.11 7.01 7.26
CA GLN A 60 7.01 6.03 7.87
C GLN A 60 6.28 4.77 8.37
N THR A 61 4.94 4.77 8.37
CA THR A 61 4.13 3.66 8.83
C THR A 61 3.98 2.61 7.73
N VAL A 62 4.30 1.36 8.05
CA VAL A 62 4.09 0.21 7.16
C VAL A 62 2.85 -0.56 7.60
N ILE A 63 1.87 -0.71 6.71
CA ILE A 63 0.68 -1.53 6.92
C ILE A 63 0.68 -2.64 5.89
N THR A 64 0.87 -3.88 6.35
CA THR A 64 0.86 -5.06 5.48
C THR A 64 -0.55 -5.64 5.40
N GLY A 65 -0.99 -5.97 4.20
CA GLY A 65 -2.36 -6.42 3.93
C GLY A 65 -3.37 -5.27 3.87
N PHE A 66 -4.63 -5.61 3.64
CA PHE A 66 -5.74 -4.67 3.72
C PHE A 66 -6.34 -4.71 5.14
N ASP A 67 -5.84 -3.82 6.01
CA ASP A 67 -6.30 -3.66 7.40
C ASP A 67 -7.08 -2.34 7.50
N LEU A 68 -8.40 -2.43 7.38
CA LEU A 68 -9.27 -1.25 7.30
C LEU A 68 -9.17 -0.35 8.54
N GLU A 69 -9.11 -0.93 9.74
CA GLU A 69 -9.03 -0.16 10.98
C GLU A 69 -7.71 0.61 11.06
N LYS A 70 -6.58 -0.04 10.76
CA LYS A 70 -5.28 0.65 10.73
C LYS A 70 -5.21 1.70 9.64
N LEU A 71 -5.77 1.43 8.46
CA LEU A 71 -5.79 2.38 7.36
C LEU A 71 -6.63 3.61 7.71
N LYS A 72 -7.81 3.43 8.31
CA LYS A 72 -8.64 4.54 8.77
C LYS A 72 -7.94 5.37 9.83
N ALA A 73 -7.33 4.72 10.83
CA ALA A 73 -6.58 5.41 11.88
C ALA A 73 -5.39 6.19 11.31
N GLU A 74 -4.60 5.57 10.42
CA GLU A 74 -3.42 6.21 9.84
C GLU A 74 -3.80 7.34 8.88
N LEU A 75 -4.91 7.22 8.14
CA LEU A 75 -5.35 8.23 7.18
C LEU A 75 -6.32 9.27 7.76
N ASN A 76 -6.65 9.18 9.05
CA ASN A 76 -7.62 10.03 9.75
C ASN A 76 -9.01 10.04 9.07
N ILE A 77 -9.51 8.84 8.79
CA ILE A 77 -10.84 8.60 8.22
C ILE A 77 -11.78 8.09 9.33
N GLU A 78 -12.95 8.68 9.44
CA GLU A 78 -14.03 8.24 10.35
C GLU A 78 -14.79 7.00 9.83
#